data_AF-A0A2R4X1M3-F1
#
_entry.id   AF-A0A2R4X1M3-F1
#
_cell.length_a   1.000
_cell.length_b   1.000
_cell.length_c   1.000
_cell.angle_alpha   90.00
_cell.angle_beta   90.00
_cell.angle_gamma   90.00
#
_symmetry.space_group_name_H-M   'P 1'
#
loop_
_entity.id
_entity.type
_entity.pdbx_description
1 polymer ?
#
loop_
_entity_poly.entity_id
_entity_poly.type
_entity_poly.pdbx_seq_one_letter_code
_entity_poly.pdbx_strand_id
1 'polypeptide(L)'
;MSDFGLLDLDEAETPGDEFESIDVADTEADRIARRRDREFSEFRKRIKDTEQFKVEASVFDDATFAALYKLVQDGYIDAFGAPISTGKEANVYTALAGSESPDAGGADLTVDTDGDEGSDDTGSDDTGGDERDRSTSDDQPPTPDAEREVAVKVYRINASDFKDMRGYLDGDPRFEGIGSDKKKVVTAWVRKEFANLRRAREAGVRVPEPIAVERNVLVMEYIATEAGRAKRLNEVHIENPETAFEVLREYMRRLHRAGLVHGDLSEYNVVFHEGQLVVIDLGQAVTTHSPNAEDFLRRDCTNVANFFASQGVEVTSDGLYEFVTAED
;
A
#
# COMPACT_ATOMS: atom_id res chain seq x y z
N MET A 1 66.17 23.43 -67.75
CA MET A 1 66.66 22.37 -66.85
C MET A 1 66.93 23.02 -65.51
N SER A 2 66.18 22.58 -64.49
CA SER A 2 66.43 22.70 -63.04
C SER A 2 66.98 24.01 -62.45
N ASP A 3 66.16 24.69 -61.65
CA ASP A 3 66.46 24.78 -60.22
C ASP A 3 65.15 24.97 -59.42
N PHE A 4 64.82 23.99 -58.58
CA PHE A 4 63.67 24.05 -57.66
C PHE A 4 64.19 24.57 -56.32
N GLY A 5 63.81 25.81 -55.97
CA GLY A 5 64.06 26.36 -54.65
C GLY A 5 63.17 25.67 -53.61
N LEU A 6 63.80 25.04 -52.62
CA LEU A 6 63.18 24.60 -51.38
C LEU A 6 62.58 25.84 -50.67
N LEU A 7 61.28 25.82 -50.38
CA LEU A 7 60.68 26.71 -49.39
C LEU A 7 60.74 26.00 -48.03
N ASP A 8 61.32 26.69 -47.05
CA ASP A 8 61.36 26.24 -45.66
C ASP A 8 59.93 26.10 -45.12
N LEU A 9 59.66 24.91 -44.57
CA LEU A 9 58.44 24.57 -43.84
C LEU A 9 58.65 24.98 -42.37
N ASP A 10 58.43 26.24 -42.05
CA ASP A 10 58.37 26.68 -40.65
C ASP A 10 56.91 26.79 -40.17
N GLU A 11 56.68 26.11 -39.05
CA GLU A 11 55.56 26.21 -38.11
C GLU A 11 54.21 25.66 -38.58
N ALA A 12 54.14 24.32 -38.63
CA ALA A 12 52.89 23.67 -38.27
C ALA A 12 52.61 23.94 -36.78
N GLU A 13 51.64 24.83 -36.49
CA GLU A 13 51.01 24.90 -35.17
C GLU A 13 50.55 23.50 -34.80
N THR A 14 51.23 22.89 -33.84
CA THR A 14 50.74 21.70 -33.17
C THR A 14 49.44 22.11 -32.49
N PRO A 15 48.28 21.48 -32.76
CA PRO A 15 47.08 21.77 -32.00
C PRO A 15 47.40 21.44 -30.54
N GLY A 16 47.60 22.49 -29.73
CA GLY A 16 47.86 22.35 -28.32
C GLY A 16 46.72 21.58 -27.69
N ASP A 17 47.07 20.62 -26.85
CA ASP A 17 46.19 19.96 -25.91
C ASP A 17 45.54 21.02 -24.99
N GLU A 18 44.54 21.74 -25.48
CA GLU A 18 43.58 22.48 -24.65
C GLU A 18 42.44 21.54 -24.27
N PHE A 19 42.77 20.44 -23.58
CA PHE A 19 41.79 19.81 -22.71
C PHE A 19 41.83 20.59 -21.40
N GLU A 20 40.77 21.35 -21.11
CA GLU A 20 40.53 21.86 -19.77
C GLU A 20 40.68 20.69 -18.79
N SER A 21 41.64 20.80 -17.87
CA SER A 21 41.84 19.82 -16.81
C SER A 21 40.57 19.78 -15.98
N ILE A 22 39.74 18.74 -16.19
CA ILE A 22 38.60 18.47 -15.34
C ILE A 22 39.13 18.22 -13.93
N ASP A 23 38.75 19.08 -12.98
CA ASP A 23 39.18 18.97 -11.59
C ASP A 23 38.55 17.71 -10.97
N VAL A 24 39.37 16.68 -10.76
CA VAL A 24 38.98 15.37 -10.21
C VAL A 24 38.99 15.40 -8.66
N ALA A 25 38.54 16.51 -8.07
CA ALA A 25 38.45 16.64 -6.62
C ALA A 25 37.21 15.89 -6.11
N ASP A 26 37.41 14.96 -5.17
CA ASP A 26 36.34 14.14 -4.57
C ASP A 26 35.31 15.03 -3.86
N THR A 27 34.19 15.28 -4.54
CA THR A 27 33.18 16.23 -4.11
C THR A 27 32.44 15.71 -2.89
N GLU A 28 31.78 16.59 -2.16
CA GLU A 28 30.89 16.18 -1.07
C GLU A 28 29.79 15.23 -1.56
N ALA A 29 29.28 15.46 -2.78
CA ALA A 29 28.33 14.58 -3.43
C ALA A 29 28.89 13.16 -3.66
N ASP A 30 30.15 13.05 -4.09
CA ASP A 30 30.83 11.77 -4.30
C ASP A 30 31.00 10.99 -2.99
N ARG A 31 31.34 11.69 -1.89
CA ARG A 31 31.46 11.06 -0.56
C ARG A 31 30.12 10.58 -0.04
N ILE A 32 29.07 11.39 -0.20
CA ILE A 32 27.71 11.03 0.20
C ILE A 32 27.19 9.86 -0.63
N ALA A 33 27.45 9.84 -1.95
CA ALA A 33 27.07 8.74 -2.83
C ALA A 33 27.75 7.43 -2.41
N ARG A 34 29.08 7.43 -2.20
CA ARG A 34 29.82 6.24 -1.73
C ARG A 34 29.41 5.77 -0.34
N ARG A 35 28.97 6.67 0.54
CA ARG A 35 28.42 6.29 1.84
C ARG A 35 27.08 5.58 1.66
N ARG A 36 26.16 6.17 0.91
CA ARG A 36 24.85 5.58 0.60
C ARG A 36 24.97 4.23 -0.11
N ASP A 37 25.90 4.09 -1.05
CA ASP A 37 26.15 2.81 -1.73
C ASP A 37 26.63 1.71 -0.78
N ARG A 38 27.48 2.07 0.21
CA ARG A 38 27.93 1.14 1.24
C ARG A 38 26.80 0.72 2.16
N GLU A 39 26.03 1.68 2.67
CA GLU A 39 24.85 1.44 3.51
C GLU A 39 23.81 0.58 2.77
N PHE A 40 23.56 0.86 1.49
CA PHE A 40 22.67 0.07 0.63
C PHE A 40 23.15 -1.37 0.44
N SER A 41 24.45 -1.55 0.20
CA SER A 41 25.06 -2.88 0.03
C SER A 41 24.98 -3.70 1.33
N GLU A 42 25.22 -3.07 2.48
CA GLU A 42 25.08 -3.70 3.80
C GLU A 42 23.63 -4.06 4.12
N PHE A 43 22.69 -3.16 3.85
CA PHE A 43 21.25 -3.41 3.97
C PHE A 43 20.81 -4.61 3.12
N ARG A 44 21.23 -4.63 1.85
CA ARG A 44 20.94 -5.73 0.93
C ARG A 44 21.49 -7.06 1.46
N LYS A 45 22.72 -7.04 1.98
CA LYS A 45 23.34 -8.23 2.56
C LYS A 45 22.56 -8.72 3.78
N ARG A 46 22.16 -7.81 4.68
CA ARG A 46 21.37 -8.13 5.87
C ARG A 46 20.02 -8.79 5.53
N ILE A 47 19.30 -8.26 4.54
CA ILE A 47 18.04 -8.88 4.08
C ILE A 47 18.31 -10.28 3.51
N LYS A 48 19.31 -10.43 2.64
CA LYS A 48 19.61 -11.72 1.99
C LYS A 48 20.14 -12.78 2.96
N ASP A 49 20.88 -12.38 3.99
CA ASP A 49 21.49 -13.30 4.95
C ASP A 49 20.49 -13.86 5.98
N THR A 50 19.31 -13.24 6.08
CA THR A 50 18.22 -13.75 6.92
C THR A 50 17.68 -15.04 6.29
N GLU A 51 17.79 -16.19 6.98
CA GLU A 51 17.37 -17.51 6.49
C GLU A 51 15.95 -17.51 5.89
N GLN A 52 15.03 -16.75 6.50
CA GLN A 52 13.65 -16.60 6.06
C GLN A 52 13.50 -15.89 4.70
N PHE A 53 14.47 -15.04 4.33
CA PHE A 53 14.49 -14.33 3.06
C PHE A 53 15.41 -15.00 2.02
N LYS A 54 16.23 -16.00 2.35
CA LYS A 54 17.18 -16.59 1.39
C LYS A 54 16.52 -17.17 0.13
N VAL A 55 15.40 -17.84 0.32
CA VAL A 55 14.65 -18.46 -0.80
C VAL A 55 13.86 -17.39 -1.56
N GLU A 56 13.26 -16.43 -0.87
CA GLU A 56 12.33 -15.46 -1.45
C GLU A 56 12.99 -14.18 -1.98
N ALA A 57 14.02 -13.66 -1.31
CA ALA A 57 14.82 -12.52 -1.75
C ALA A 57 15.72 -12.84 -2.95
N SER A 58 15.87 -14.12 -3.32
CA SER A 58 16.43 -14.52 -4.62
C SER A 58 15.58 -14.00 -5.79
N VAL A 59 14.32 -13.63 -5.53
CA VAL A 59 13.36 -13.13 -6.52
C VAL A 59 13.36 -11.60 -6.62
N PHE A 60 13.92 -10.88 -5.65
CA PHE A 60 13.98 -9.42 -5.65
C PHE A 60 15.09 -8.91 -6.57
N ASP A 61 14.75 -8.00 -7.48
CA ASP A 61 15.72 -7.29 -8.29
C ASP A 61 16.32 -6.10 -7.51
N ASP A 62 17.42 -5.52 -8.02
CA ASP A 62 18.08 -4.39 -7.37
C ASP A 62 17.16 -3.17 -7.23
N ALA A 63 16.17 -3.03 -8.14
CA ALA A 63 15.18 -1.98 -8.08
C ALA A 63 14.21 -2.14 -6.90
N THR A 64 13.84 -3.39 -6.56
CA THR A 64 13.03 -3.71 -5.37
C THR A 64 13.82 -3.46 -4.09
N PHE A 65 15.10 -3.86 -4.03
CA PHE A 65 15.95 -3.54 -2.88
C PHE A 65 16.07 -2.04 -2.66
N ALA A 66 16.23 -1.25 -3.73
CA ALA A 66 16.25 0.21 -3.65
C ALA A 66 14.94 0.79 -3.12
N ALA A 67 13.78 0.22 -3.50
CA ALA A 67 12.49 0.63 -2.96
C ALA A 67 12.38 0.35 -1.46
N LEU A 68 12.74 -0.86 -1.02
CA LEU A 68 12.73 -1.23 0.40
C LEU A 68 13.70 -0.37 1.21
N TYR A 69 14.90 -0.11 0.68
CA TYR A 69 15.88 0.77 1.33
C TYR A 69 15.34 2.19 1.50
N LYS A 70 14.66 2.72 0.47
CA LYS A 70 14.05 4.05 0.57
C LYS A 70 12.95 4.10 1.62
N LEU A 71 12.08 3.10 1.70
CA LEU A 71 11.04 3.02 2.74
C LEU A 71 11.62 3.00 4.17
N VAL A 72 12.80 2.38 4.34
CA VAL A 72 13.54 2.41 5.61
C VAL A 72 14.15 3.79 5.88
N GLN A 73 14.75 4.43 4.88
CA GLN A 73 15.33 5.78 5.01
C GLN A 73 14.26 6.84 5.31
N ASP A 74 13.08 6.69 4.71
CA ASP A 74 11.94 7.59 4.89
C ASP A 74 11.19 7.29 6.21
N GLY A 75 11.65 6.33 7.03
CA GLY A 75 11.11 6.09 8.37
C GLY A 75 9.80 5.31 8.42
N TYR A 76 9.40 4.63 7.34
CA TYR A 76 8.19 3.79 7.34
C TYR A 76 8.45 2.37 7.87
N ILE A 77 9.69 1.88 7.76
CA ILE A 77 10.06 0.52 8.17
C ILE A 77 11.39 0.55 8.93
N ASP A 78 11.42 -0.02 10.12
CA ASP A 78 12.65 -0.13 10.92
C ASP A 78 13.36 -1.47 10.69
N ALA A 79 12.59 -2.57 10.66
CA ALA A 79 13.12 -3.91 10.47
C ALA A 79 12.12 -4.83 9.75
N PHE A 80 12.61 -5.70 8.87
CA PHE A 80 11.78 -6.73 8.23
C PHE A 80 11.63 -7.95 9.14
N GLY A 81 10.41 -8.45 9.21
CA GLY A 81 10.03 -9.66 9.93
C GLY A 81 9.82 -10.85 8.99
N ALA A 82 9.03 -11.81 9.46
CA ALA A 82 8.76 -13.07 8.76
C ALA A 82 7.79 -12.89 7.57
N PRO A 83 7.90 -13.76 6.54
CA PRO A 83 6.89 -13.84 5.48
C PRO A 83 5.53 -14.29 6.04
N ILE A 84 4.47 -13.59 5.60
CA ILE A 84 3.06 -13.90 5.93
C ILE A 84 2.43 -14.74 4.82
N SER A 85 2.70 -14.37 3.56
CA SER A 85 2.09 -14.99 2.39
C SER A 85 3.02 -14.92 1.20
N THR A 86 3.15 -16.04 0.49
CA THR A 86 3.89 -16.12 -0.78
C THR A 86 2.91 -16.41 -1.90
N GLY A 87 2.73 -15.43 -2.79
CA GLY A 87 1.81 -15.50 -3.91
C GLY A 87 2.52 -15.60 -5.26
N LYS A 88 1.74 -15.90 -6.30
CA LYS A 88 2.23 -15.85 -7.68
C LYS A 88 2.59 -14.41 -8.10
N GLU A 89 1.81 -13.45 -7.63
CA GLU A 89 1.86 -12.03 -8.02
C GLU A 89 2.64 -11.16 -7.02
N ALA A 90 2.50 -11.42 -5.71
CA ALA A 90 3.15 -10.67 -4.66
C ALA A 90 3.47 -11.55 -3.44
N ASN A 91 4.47 -11.14 -2.68
CA ASN A 91 4.75 -11.70 -1.35
C ASN A 91 4.45 -10.65 -0.29
N VAL A 92 3.99 -11.07 0.88
CA VAL A 92 3.66 -10.18 2.00
C VAL A 92 4.52 -10.56 3.20
N TYR A 93 5.15 -9.57 3.82
CA TYR A 93 6.04 -9.72 4.98
C TYR A 93 5.52 -8.89 6.15
N THR A 94 5.77 -9.33 7.37
CA THR A 94 5.72 -8.45 8.55
C THR A 94 6.93 -7.53 8.54
N ALA A 95 6.80 -6.37 9.17
CA ALA A 95 7.91 -5.48 9.45
C ALA A 95 7.59 -4.60 10.67
N LEU A 96 8.61 -4.18 11.41
CA LEU A 96 8.47 -3.15 12.44
C LEU A 96 8.24 -1.80 11.78
N ALA A 97 7.20 -1.12 12.22
CA ALA A 97 6.84 0.23 11.81
C ALA A 97 7.93 1.21 12.25
N GLY A 98 8.37 2.07 11.34
CA GLY A 98 9.22 3.20 11.72
C GLY A 98 8.41 4.41 12.18
N SER A 99 9.09 5.46 12.65
CA SER A 99 8.48 6.65 13.26
C SER A 99 7.48 7.40 12.39
N GLU A 100 7.57 7.28 11.05
CA GLU A 100 6.69 7.98 10.11
C GLU A 100 5.43 7.15 9.75
N SER A 101 5.24 5.98 10.39
CA SER A 101 4.04 5.16 10.19
C SER A 101 2.87 5.67 11.06
N PRO A 102 1.76 6.15 10.49
CA PRO A 102 0.66 6.76 11.25
C PRO A 102 0.01 5.75 12.20
N ASP A 103 -0.29 6.12 13.45
CA ASP A 103 -0.90 5.26 14.48
C ASP A 103 -2.20 4.59 13.99
N ALA A 104 -2.24 3.25 13.96
CA ALA A 104 -3.43 2.46 13.59
C ALA A 104 -4.43 2.40 14.76
N GLY A 105 -4.61 3.51 15.46
CA GLY A 105 -5.32 3.59 16.73
C GLY A 105 -5.69 5.02 17.09
N GLY A 106 -6.28 5.75 16.16
CA GLY A 106 -6.78 7.10 16.39
C GLY A 106 -7.74 7.48 15.28
N ALA A 107 -9.02 7.13 15.44
CA ALA A 107 -10.07 7.78 14.67
C ALA A 107 -10.18 9.23 15.17
N ASP A 108 -9.35 10.13 14.64
CA ASP A 108 -9.59 11.56 14.73
C ASP A 108 -9.87 12.09 13.32
N LEU A 109 -11.16 12.11 12.99
CA LEU A 109 -11.70 12.89 11.89
C LEU A 109 -11.70 14.36 12.34
N THR A 110 -10.55 15.03 12.28
CA THR A 110 -10.56 16.49 12.22
C THR A 110 -10.98 16.88 10.81
N VAL A 111 -12.29 17.02 10.64
CA VAL A 111 -12.86 17.77 9.53
C VAL A 111 -12.46 19.23 9.75
N ASP A 112 -11.51 19.72 8.95
CA ASP A 112 -11.32 21.14 8.75
C ASP A 112 -12.65 21.74 8.28
N THR A 113 -13.40 22.32 9.21
CA THR A 113 -14.52 23.20 8.90
C THR A 113 -14.00 24.61 9.00
N ASP A 114 -13.91 25.26 7.85
CA ASP A 114 -13.61 26.67 7.70
C ASP A 114 -14.44 27.52 8.66
N GLY A 115 -13.78 28.48 9.29
CA GLY A 115 -14.35 29.39 10.26
C GLY A 115 -15.46 30.26 9.67
N ASP A 116 -16.57 30.31 10.40
CA ASP A 116 -17.55 31.38 10.31
C ASP A 116 -17.64 32.04 11.69
N GLU A 117 -17.14 33.26 11.78
CA GLU A 117 -17.17 34.11 12.96
C GLU A 117 -18.60 34.67 13.15
N GLY A 118 -19.36 34.07 14.06
CA GLY A 118 -20.65 34.58 14.52
C GLY A 118 -20.62 34.83 16.03
N SER A 119 -20.28 36.06 16.41
CA SER A 119 -20.36 36.57 17.78
C SER A 119 -21.81 36.65 18.27
N ASP A 120 -22.11 36.11 19.45
CA ASP A 120 -23.10 36.69 20.38
C ASP A 120 -22.90 36.09 21.79
N ASP A 121 -22.34 36.90 22.68
CA ASP A 121 -22.17 36.65 24.11
C ASP A 121 -23.35 37.31 24.87
N THR A 122 -24.14 36.50 25.57
CA THR A 122 -25.01 36.98 26.65
C THR A 122 -24.74 36.12 27.88
N GLY A 123 -24.14 36.77 28.88
CA GLY A 123 -23.79 36.17 30.16
C GLY A 123 -24.99 35.71 30.99
N SER A 124 -24.74 34.82 31.94
CA SER A 124 -24.84 35.09 33.39
C SER A 124 -24.78 33.79 34.19
N ASP A 125 -23.95 33.83 35.23
CA ASP A 125 -24.09 33.26 36.58
C ASP A 125 -25.09 32.10 36.78
N ASP A 126 -24.66 31.00 37.41
CA ASP A 126 -24.67 30.90 38.88
C ASP A 126 -24.16 29.52 39.35
N THR A 127 -23.89 29.50 40.63
CA THR A 127 -23.06 28.69 41.52
C THR A 127 -23.57 27.29 41.94
N GLY A 128 -22.63 26.53 42.53
CA GLY A 128 -22.84 25.38 43.43
C GLY A 128 -22.57 24.04 42.74
N GLY A 129 -21.57 23.24 43.08
CA GLY A 129 -20.99 22.96 44.39
C GLY A 129 -21.31 21.51 44.72
N ASP A 130 -20.37 20.58 44.53
CA ASP A 130 -20.30 19.37 45.34
C ASP A 130 -18.88 18.78 45.29
N GLU A 131 -18.36 18.52 46.48
CA GLU A 131 -17.09 17.84 46.70
C GLU A 131 -17.27 16.36 46.40
N ARG A 132 -16.38 15.76 45.58
CA ARG A 132 -15.95 14.36 45.74
C ARG A 132 -14.86 13.99 44.74
N ASP A 133 -13.91 13.23 45.26
CA ASP A 133 -12.87 12.46 44.57
C ASP A 133 -11.80 13.22 43.77
N ARG A 134 -10.72 13.58 44.48
CA ARG A 134 -9.38 13.58 43.89
C ARG A 134 -8.94 12.12 43.74
N SER A 135 -9.49 11.41 42.75
CA SER A 135 -8.73 10.35 42.13
C SER A 135 -7.63 11.06 41.34
N THR A 136 -6.40 10.82 41.76
CA THR A 136 -5.22 11.08 40.96
C THR A 136 -5.48 10.49 39.58
N SER A 137 -5.62 11.36 38.58
CA SER A 137 -5.51 10.98 37.18
C SER A 137 -4.30 10.07 37.08
N ASP A 138 -4.53 8.83 36.65
CA ASP A 138 -3.48 7.95 36.17
C ASP A 138 -2.81 8.69 35.01
N ASP A 139 -1.84 9.52 35.36
CA ASP A 139 -0.75 9.99 34.52
C ASP A 139 0.15 8.76 34.33
N GLN A 140 -0.43 7.75 33.69
CA GLN A 140 0.28 6.58 33.26
C GLN A 140 1.12 7.06 32.08
N PRO A 141 2.46 7.09 32.21
CA PRO A 141 3.31 7.43 31.08
C PRO A 141 2.90 6.51 29.92
N PRO A 142 2.91 7.00 28.66
CA PRO A 142 2.60 6.15 27.51
C PRO A 142 3.43 4.88 27.65
N THR A 143 2.73 3.75 27.68
CA THR A 143 3.38 2.44 27.69
C THR A 143 4.38 2.44 26.54
N PRO A 144 5.65 2.03 26.77
CA PRO A 144 6.64 2.02 25.70
C PRO A 144 6.04 1.26 24.53
N ASP A 145 6.01 1.91 23.37
CA ASP A 145 5.35 1.45 22.15
C ASP A 145 5.45 -0.07 22.06
N ALA A 146 4.30 -0.76 22.14
CA ALA A 146 4.28 -2.14 21.69
C ALA A 146 4.83 -2.10 20.26
N GLU A 147 6.00 -2.72 20.04
CA GLU A 147 6.74 -2.64 18.78
C GLU A 147 5.76 -2.91 17.63
N ARG A 148 5.35 -1.84 16.94
CA ARG A 148 4.18 -1.89 16.08
C ARG A 148 4.55 -2.55 14.77
N GLU A 149 3.71 -3.44 14.29
CA GLU A 149 3.95 -4.15 13.03
C GLU A 149 3.14 -3.57 11.86
N VAL A 150 3.74 -3.59 10.68
CA VAL A 150 3.13 -3.27 9.38
C VAL A 150 3.30 -4.44 8.42
N ALA A 151 2.40 -4.51 7.43
CA ALA A 151 2.49 -5.46 6.33
C ALA A 151 3.19 -4.80 5.14
N VAL A 152 4.21 -5.47 4.61
CA VAL A 152 4.96 -5.05 3.42
C VAL A 152 4.65 -6.01 2.28
N LYS A 153 3.83 -5.56 1.32
CA LYS A 153 3.46 -6.31 0.11
C LYS A 153 4.40 -5.95 -1.03
N VAL A 154 5.18 -6.92 -1.49
CA VAL A 154 6.18 -6.79 -2.56
C VAL A 154 5.69 -7.50 -3.82
N TYR A 155 5.41 -6.73 -4.87
CA TYR A 155 4.92 -7.23 -6.16
C TYR A 155 6.07 -7.74 -7.04
N ARG A 156 5.84 -8.88 -7.71
CA ARG A 156 6.82 -9.55 -8.58
C ARG A 156 6.79 -8.94 -9.98
N ILE A 157 7.91 -8.33 -10.39
CA ILE A 157 8.04 -7.67 -11.70
C ILE A 157 8.05 -8.66 -12.89
N ASN A 158 8.58 -9.88 -12.68
CA ASN A 158 8.79 -10.87 -13.75
C ASN A 158 7.75 -12.01 -13.76
N ALA A 159 6.60 -11.84 -13.11
CA ALA A 159 5.58 -12.89 -13.07
C ALA A 159 5.05 -13.24 -14.48
N SER A 160 4.85 -14.54 -14.72
CA SER A 160 4.33 -15.11 -15.97
C SER A 160 2.91 -14.63 -16.30
N ASP A 161 2.15 -14.28 -15.25
CA ASP A 161 0.73 -13.92 -15.28
C ASP A 161 0.48 -12.45 -15.64
N PHE A 162 1.51 -11.74 -16.10
CA PHE A 162 1.44 -10.38 -16.65
C PHE A 162 0.42 -10.21 -17.79
N LYS A 163 0.00 -11.31 -18.41
CA LYS A 163 -1.04 -11.34 -19.44
C LYS A 163 -2.44 -11.26 -18.82
N ASP A 164 -2.70 -12.01 -17.76
CA ASP A 164 -4.00 -12.02 -17.06
C ASP A 164 -4.20 -10.69 -16.32
N MET A 165 -3.10 -10.14 -15.83
CA MET A 165 -3.03 -8.82 -15.23
C MET A 165 -3.59 -7.70 -16.13
N ARG A 166 -3.41 -7.74 -17.46
CA ARG A 166 -3.92 -6.68 -18.36
C ARG A 166 -5.45 -6.59 -18.39
N GLY A 167 -6.16 -7.70 -18.23
CA GLY A 167 -7.63 -7.71 -18.27
C GLY A 167 -8.27 -6.83 -17.20
N TYR A 168 -7.59 -6.65 -16.06
CA TYR A 168 -8.01 -5.78 -14.95
C TYR A 168 -7.53 -4.32 -15.08
N LEU A 169 -6.71 -4.02 -16.10
CA LEU A 169 -6.16 -2.69 -16.39
C LEU A 169 -6.87 -2.01 -17.56
N ASP A 170 -7.52 -2.79 -18.42
CA ASP A 170 -8.24 -2.28 -19.59
C ASP A 170 -9.41 -1.37 -19.16
N GLY A 171 -9.37 -0.13 -19.61
CA GLY A 171 -10.38 0.90 -19.31
C GLY A 171 -10.14 1.69 -18.02
N ASP A 172 -9.04 1.49 -17.30
CA ASP A 172 -8.63 2.36 -16.18
C ASP A 172 -7.76 3.52 -16.71
N PRO A 173 -8.21 4.79 -16.60
CA PRO A 173 -7.46 5.96 -17.08
C PRO A 173 -6.05 6.09 -16.52
N ARG A 174 -5.78 5.50 -15.34
CA ARG A 174 -4.46 5.52 -14.69
C ARG A 174 -3.40 4.74 -15.49
N PHE A 175 -3.82 3.89 -16.43
CA PHE A 175 -2.96 3.04 -17.24
C PHE A 175 -2.90 3.48 -18.71
N GLU A 176 -3.63 4.53 -19.11
CA GLU A 176 -3.56 5.08 -20.45
C GLU A 176 -2.15 5.59 -20.78
N GLY A 177 -1.62 5.18 -21.94
CA GLY A 177 -0.28 5.57 -22.39
C GLY A 177 0.89 4.84 -21.72
N ILE A 178 0.64 3.93 -20.77
CA ILE A 178 1.69 3.04 -20.25
C ILE A 178 1.94 1.95 -21.30
N GLY A 179 3.06 2.04 -22.02
CA GLY A 179 3.49 1.03 -22.98
C GLY A 179 3.75 -0.35 -22.33
N SER A 180 4.32 -1.30 -23.07
CA SER A 180 4.55 -2.69 -22.60
C SER A 180 5.64 -2.86 -21.52
N ASP A 181 6.14 -1.77 -20.94
CA ASP A 181 7.17 -1.79 -19.89
C ASP A 181 6.59 -2.34 -18.58
N LYS A 182 6.91 -3.60 -18.30
CA LYS A 182 6.44 -4.33 -17.13
C LYS A 182 6.71 -3.59 -15.82
N LYS A 183 7.84 -2.90 -15.68
CA LYS A 183 8.18 -2.18 -14.44
C LYS A 183 7.23 -1.02 -14.19
N LYS A 184 6.90 -0.28 -15.25
CA LYS A 184 5.94 0.83 -15.18
C LYS A 184 4.53 0.33 -14.88
N VAL A 185 4.14 -0.78 -15.49
CA VAL A 185 2.83 -1.42 -15.23
C VAL A 185 2.73 -1.88 -13.78
N VAL A 186 3.72 -2.60 -13.24
CA VAL A 186 3.70 -2.99 -11.81
C VAL A 186 3.64 -1.76 -10.91
N THR A 187 4.45 -0.74 -11.18
CA THR A 187 4.44 0.49 -10.35
C THR A 187 3.08 1.18 -10.37
N ALA A 188 2.44 1.27 -11.54
CA ALA A 188 1.08 1.82 -11.65
C ALA A 188 0.05 0.94 -10.92
N TRP A 189 0.22 -0.39 -10.95
CA TRP A 189 -0.61 -1.32 -10.21
C TRP A 189 -0.53 -1.09 -8.70
N VAL A 190 0.68 -1.03 -8.13
CA VAL A 190 0.82 -0.86 -6.67
C VAL A 190 0.25 0.49 -6.24
N ARG A 191 0.43 1.54 -7.04
CA ARG A 191 -0.24 2.84 -6.83
C ARG A 191 -1.76 2.75 -6.93
N LYS A 192 -2.29 1.94 -7.85
CA LYS A 192 -3.72 1.68 -7.98
C LYS A 192 -4.27 1.02 -6.72
N GLU A 193 -3.60 -0.01 -6.20
CA GLU A 193 -4.01 -0.67 -4.95
C GLU A 193 -4.00 0.30 -3.77
N PHE A 194 -2.92 1.08 -3.60
CA PHE A 194 -2.83 2.13 -2.57
C PHE A 194 -4.01 3.12 -2.65
N ALA A 195 -4.33 3.60 -3.85
CA ALA A 195 -5.45 4.51 -4.07
C ALA A 195 -6.81 3.86 -3.82
N ASN A 196 -6.97 2.58 -4.18
CA ASN A 196 -8.19 1.84 -3.95
C ASN A 196 -8.43 1.60 -2.44
N LEU A 197 -7.38 1.26 -1.68
CA LEU A 197 -7.45 1.13 -0.22
C LEU A 197 -7.90 2.44 0.43
N ARG A 198 -7.31 3.58 0.03
CA ARG A 198 -7.73 4.90 0.54
C ARG A 198 -9.19 5.19 0.26
N ARG A 199 -9.61 5.02 -0.99
CA ARG A 199 -10.99 5.25 -1.42
C ARG A 199 -11.99 4.34 -0.72
N ALA A 200 -11.66 3.07 -0.51
CA ALA A 200 -12.49 2.15 0.25
C ALA A 200 -12.64 2.58 1.71
N ARG A 201 -11.54 3.02 2.36
CA ARG A 201 -11.54 3.52 3.74
C ARG A 201 -12.38 4.80 3.86
N GLU A 202 -12.22 5.74 2.94
CA GLU A 202 -13.04 6.97 2.85
C GLU A 202 -14.54 6.66 2.70
N ALA A 203 -14.87 5.57 1.99
CA ALA A 203 -16.25 5.08 1.85
C ALA A 203 -16.78 4.34 3.08
N GLY A 204 -15.99 4.24 4.16
CA GLY A 204 -16.37 3.55 5.39
C GLY A 204 -16.30 2.02 5.29
N VAL A 205 -15.50 1.49 4.37
CA VAL A 205 -15.22 0.04 4.28
C VAL A 205 -13.98 -0.25 5.12
N ARG A 206 -14.06 -1.24 6.01
CA ARG A 206 -12.88 -1.65 6.78
C ARG A 206 -11.92 -2.43 5.88
N VAL A 207 -10.81 -1.80 5.57
CA VAL A 207 -9.67 -2.35 4.81
C VAL A 207 -8.37 -2.04 5.57
N PRO A 208 -7.24 -2.70 5.26
CA PRO A 208 -5.95 -2.31 5.81
C PRO A 208 -5.62 -0.85 5.50
N GLU A 209 -5.20 -0.09 6.49
CA GLU A 209 -4.78 1.30 6.28
C GLU A 209 -3.54 1.36 5.37
N PRO A 210 -3.60 2.03 4.22
CA PRO A 210 -2.44 2.19 3.35
C PRO A 210 -1.49 3.25 3.91
N ILE A 211 -0.22 2.89 4.13
CA ILE A 211 0.77 3.74 4.80
C ILE A 211 1.68 4.42 3.76
N ALA A 212 2.39 3.62 2.95
CA ALA A 212 3.33 4.13 1.97
C ALA A 212 3.41 3.23 0.74
N VAL A 213 3.83 3.81 -0.40
CA VAL A 213 4.08 3.05 -1.63
C VAL A 213 5.39 3.52 -2.27
N GLU A 214 6.27 2.58 -2.58
CA GLU A 214 7.50 2.85 -3.32
C GLU A 214 7.69 1.78 -4.39
N ARG A 215 7.64 2.20 -5.67
CA ARG A 215 7.75 1.33 -6.84
C ARG A 215 6.77 0.14 -6.79
N ASN A 216 7.28 -1.06 -6.56
CA ASN A 216 6.54 -2.32 -6.49
C ASN A 216 6.28 -2.79 -5.05
N VAL A 217 6.45 -1.91 -4.07
CA VAL A 217 6.28 -2.20 -2.64
C VAL A 217 5.17 -1.32 -2.07
N LEU A 218 4.21 -1.95 -1.39
CA LEU A 218 3.16 -1.31 -0.62
C LEU A 218 3.36 -1.63 0.88
N VAL A 219 3.35 -0.60 1.71
CA VAL A 219 3.32 -0.70 3.17
C VAL A 219 1.91 -0.35 3.62
N MET A 220 1.32 -1.21 4.45
CA MET A 220 -0.04 -1.05 4.96
C MET A 220 -0.16 -1.65 6.36
N GLU A 221 -1.28 -1.39 7.02
CA GLU A 221 -1.63 -1.98 8.30
C GLU A 221 -1.49 -3.51 8.30
N TYR A 222 -0.84 -4.04 9.34
CA TYR A 222 -0.83 -5.48 9.58
C TYR A 222 -2.05 -5.89 10.41
N ILE A 223 -2.94 -6.68 9.80
CA ILE A 223 -4.10 -7.24 10.50
C ILE A 223 -3.67 -8.52 11.23
N ALA A 224 -3.33 -8.37 12.51
CA ALA A 224 -2.75 -9.42 13.35
C ALA A 224 -3.66 -9.78 14.52
N THR A 225 -3.55 -10.99 15.05
CA THR A 225 -4.14 -11.38 16.32
C THR A 225 -3.03 -11.76 17.29
N GLU A 226 -3.31 -11.86 18.59
CA GLU A 226 -2.34 -12.35 19.59
C GLU A 226 -1.74 -13.73 19.24
N ALA A 227 -2.43 -14.52 18.41
CA ALA A 227 -2.00 -15.84 17.95
C ALA A 227 -1.27 -15.84 16.59
N GLY A 228 -0.97 -14.68 16.01
CA GLY A 228 -0.36 -14.53 14.67
C GLY A 228 -1.33 -13.90 13.65
N ARG A 229 -1.17 -14.18 12.35
CA ARG A 229 -2.00 -13.56 11.30
C ARG A 229 -3.50 -13.74 11.59
N ALA A 230 -4.30 -12.71 11.32
CA ALA A 230 -5.74 -12.84 11.42
C ALA A 230 -6.28 -13.89 10.43
N LYS A 231 -7.33 -14.59 10.86
CA LYS A 231 -7.92 -15.70 10.12
C LYS A 231 -8.84 -15.17 9.03
N ARG A 232 -8.84 -15.85 7.89
CA ARG A 232 -9.78 -15.58 6.80
C ARG A 232 -11.18 -16.06 7.17
N LEU A 233 -12.20 -15.53 6.50
CA LEU A 233 -13.59 -15.86 6.77
C LEU A 233 -13.88 -17.37 6.59
N ASN A 234 -13.19 -18.02 5.66
CA ASN A 234 -13.27 -19.47 5.45
C ASN A 234 -12.57 -20.32 6.53
N GLU A 235 -11.73 -19.71 7.36
CA GLU A 235 -10.93 -20.37 8.40
C GLU A 235 -11.59 -20.23 9.79
N VAL A 236 -12.71 -19.53 9.90
CA VAL A 236 -13.41 -19.25 11.16
C VAL A 236 -14.81 -19.84 11.17
N HIS A 237 -15.29 -20.20 12.36
CA HIS A 237 -16.69 -20.47 12.58
C HIS A 237 -17.41 -19.14 12.85
N ILE A 238 -18.43 -18.84 12.06
CA ILE A 238 -19.21 -17.62 12.20
C ILE A 238 -20.41 -17.92 13.10
N GLU A 239 -20.42 -17.37 14.31
CA GLU A 239 -21.52 -17.59 15.27
C GLU A 239 -22.84 -16.94 14.81
N ASN A 240 -22.75 -15.83 14.08
CA ASN A 240 -23.90 -15.11 13.53
C ASN A 240 -23.68 -14.78 12.05
N PRO A 241 -23.93 -15.74 11.14
CA PRO A 241 -23.75 -15.58 9.70
C PRO A 241 -24.56 -14.42 9.11
N GLU A 242 -25.76 -14.17 9.62
CA GLU A 242 -26.64 -13.10 9.15
C GLU A 242 -26.00 -11.72 9.40
N THR A 243 -25.46 -11.49 10.60
CA THR A 243 -24.81 -10.21 10.93
C THR A 243 -23.54 -10.01 10.10
N ALA A 244 -22.74 -11.07 9.91
CA ALA A 244 -21.55 -11.00 9.07
C ALA A 244 -21.92 -10.72 7.60
N PHE A 245 -23.00 -11.33 7.10
CA PHE A 245 -23.53 -11.06 5.77
C PHE A 245 -24.01 -9.61 5.62
N GLU A 246 -24.75 -9.09 6.59
CA GLU A 246 -25.23 -7.70 6.62
C GLU A 246 -24.08 -6.70 6.53
N VAL A 247 -23.00 -6.92 7.29
CA VAL A 247 -21.81 -6.09 7.23
C VAL A 247 -21.13 -6.20 5.85
N LEU A 248 -20.95 -7.41 5.32
CA LEU A 248 -20.24 -7.58 4.07
C LEU A 248 -21.02 -7.06 2.85
N ARG A 249 -22.35 -7.26 2.80
CA ARG A 249 -23.18 -6.70 1.72
C ARG A 249 -23.17 -5.17 1.74
N GLU A 250 -23.13 -4.57 2.93
CA GLU A 250 -23.02 -3.13 3.08
C GLU A 250 -21.64 -2.61 2.63
N TYR A 251 -20.56 -3.33 2.93
CA TYR A 251 -19.23 -3.02 2.37
C TYR A 251 -19.21 -3.10 0.85
N MET A 252 -19.86 -4.10 0.24
CA MET A 252 -19.99 -4.18 -1.21
C MET A 252 -20.74 -2.97 -1.78
N ARG A 253 -21.84 -2.55 -1.14
CA ARG A 253 -22.61 -1.35 -1.53
C ARG A 253 -21.77 -0.07 -1.43
N ARG A 254 -21.01 0.09 -0.34
CA ARG A 254 -20.11 1.25 -0.14
C ARG A 254 -18.99 1.29 -1.17
N LEU A 255 -18.36 0.16 -1.49
CA LEU A 255 -17.37 0.07 -2.57
C LEU A 255 -17.99 0.51 -3.91
N HIS A 256 -19.15 -0.07 -4.26
CA HIS A 256 -19.84 0.24 -5.51
C HIS A 256 -20.17 1.74 -5.62
N ARG A 257 -20.68 2.35 -4.54
CA ARG A 257 -20.96 3.80 -4.46
C ARG A 257 -19.71 4.67 -4.55
N ALA A 258 -18.59 4.19 -4.02
CA ALA A 258 -17.29 4.84 -4.20
C ALA A 258 -16.73 4.67 -5.62
N GLY A 259 -17.46 4.01 -6.52
CA GLY A 259 -17.05 3.76 -7.89
C GLY A 259 -16.02 2.62 -8.00
N LEU A 260 -16.03 1.67 -7.07
CA LEU A 260 -15.15 0.50 -7.05
C LEU A 260 -15.95 -0.81 -7.04
N VAL A 261 -15.45 -1.79 -7.79
CA VAL A 261 -15.84 -3.20 -7.69
C VAL A 261 -14.60 -3.97 -7.26
N HIS A 262 -14.71 -4.82 -6.24
CA HIS A 262 -13.56 -5.54 -5.69
C HIS A 262 -12.91 -6.47 -6.73
N GLY A 263 -13.73 -7.10 -7.58
CA GLY A 263 -13.25 -7.86 -8.72
C GLY A 263 -13.00 -9.33 -8.42
N ASP A 264 -12.50 -9.64 -7.22
CA ASP A 264 -12.23 -11.00 -6.74
C ASP A 264 -12.72 -11.24 -5.29
N LEU A 265 -13.88 -10.69 -4.92
CA LEU A 265 -14.36 -10.81 -3.54
C LEU A 265 -14.86 -12.24 -3.27
N SER A 266 -14.36 -12.82 -2.18
CA SER A 266 -14.71 -14.14 -1.67
C SER A 266 -14.34 -14.25 -0.20
N GLU A 267 -14.72 -15.36 0.44
CA GLU A 267 -14.38 -15.70 1.81
C GLU A 267 -12.85 -15.79 2.08
N TYR A 268 -12.05 -15.89 1.03
CA TYR A 268 -10.58 -15.92 1.11
C TYR A 268 -9.96 -14.52 1.22
N ASN A 269 -10.69 -13.49 0.79
CA ASN A 269 -10.26 -12.08 0.76
C ASN A 269 -10.98 -11.22 1.81
N VAL A 270 -11.56 -11.88 2.80
CA VAL A 270 -12.13 -11.25 4.00
C VAL A 270 -11.48 -11.87 5.23
N VAL A 271 -11.01 -11.02 6.12
CA VAL A 271 -10.34 -11.39 7.36
C VAL A 271 -11.24 -11.02 8.54
N PHE A 272 -11.26 -11.87 9.56
CA PHE A 272 -11.96 -11.58 10.81
C PHE A 272 -10.95 -11.16 11.88
N HIS A 273 -11.11 -9.95 12.41
CA HIS A 273 -10.19 -9.33 13.36
C HIS A 273 -10.98 -8.54 14.41
N GLU A 274 -10.79 -8.86 15.69
CA GLU A 274 -11.42 -8.16 16.82
C GLU A 274 -12.95 -7.96 16.69
N GLY A 275 -13.64 -8.99 16.18
CA GLY A 275 -15.10 -8.92 15.99
C GLY A 275 -15.54 -8.20 14.71
N GLN A 276 -14.61 -7.72 13.89
CA GLN A 276 -14.88 -6.99 12.65
C GLN A 276 -14.45 -7.79 11.42
N LEU A 277 -15.17 -7.58 10.31
CA LEU A 277 -14.74 -8.00 8.99
C LEU A 277 -13.81 -6.94 8.38
N VAL A 278 -12.70 -7.39 7.81
CA VAL A 278 -11.73 -6.56 7.09
C VAL A 278 -11.60 -7.11 5.68
N VAL A 279 -11.92 -6.29 4.67
CA VAL A 279 -11.74 -6.65 3.26
C VAL A 279 -10.27 -6.41 2.88
N ILE A 280 -9.63 -7.42 2.30
CA ILE A 280 -8.23 -7.36 1.89
C ILE A 280 -8.08 -7.58 0.37
N ASP A 281 -6.93 -7.20 -0.17
CA ASP A 281 -6.54 -7.43 -1.57
C ASP A 281 -7.36 -6.66 -2.63
N LEU A 282 -7.37 -5.32 -2.52
CA LEU A 282 -7.97 -4.43 -3.52
C LEU A 282 -7.08 -4.18 -4.75
N GLY A 283 -6.05 -5.02 -4.97
CA GLY A 283 -5.16 -4.91 -6.11
C GLY A 283 -5.87 -5.16 -7.45
N GLN A 284 -6.84 -6.07 -7.47
CA GLN A 284 -7.62 -6.41 -8.67
C GLN A 284 -8.90 -5.58 -8.82
N ALA A 285 -9.20 -4.70 -7.85
CA ALA A 285 -10.40 -3.87 -7.88
C ALA A 285 -10.41 -2.95 -9.11
N VAL A 286 -11.57 -2.86 -9.76
CA VAL A 286 -11.80 -2.07 -10.97
C VAL A 286 -12.75 -0.92 -10.69
N THR A 287 -12.80 0.06 -11.59
CA THR A 287 -13.78 1.15 -11.47
C THR A 287 -15.14 0.66 -11.96
N THR A 288 -16.23 1.24 -11.45
CA THR A 288 -17.60 0.92 -11.93
C THR A 288 -17.83 1.32 -13.40
N HIS A 289 -16.99 2.20 -13.95
CA HIS A 289 -17.03 2.58 -15.36
C HIS A 289 -16.24 1.63 -16.28
N SER A 290 -15.50 0.68 -15.72
CA SER A 290 -14.74 -0.28 -16.50
C SER A 290 -15.70 -1.19 -17.29
N PRO A 291 -15.40 -1.56 -18.56
CA PRO A 291 -16.31 -2.34 -19.40
C PRO A 291 -16.77 -3.68 -18.79
N ASN A 292 -15.92 -4.28 -17.97
CA ASN A 292 -16.16 -5.59 -17.33
C ASN A 292 -16.63 -5.46 -15.87
N ALA A 293 -16.91 -4.24 -15.37
CA ALA A 293 -17.23 -4.02 -13.96
C ALA A 293 -18.49 -4.75 -13.51
N GLU A 294 -19.52 -4.82 -14.36
CA GLU A 294 -20.77 -5.53 -14.06
C GLU A 294 -20.52 -7.05 -13.90
N ASP A 295 -19.76 -7.66 -14.81
CA ASP A 295 -19.44 -9.08 -14.75
C ASP A 295 -18.66 -9.43 -13.46
N PHE A 296 -17.70 -8.57 -13.10
CA PHE A 296 -16.96 -8.71 -11.86
C PHE A 296 -17.86 -8.57 -10.63
N LEU A 297 -18.76 -7.58 -10.62
CA LEU A 297 -19.68 -7.38 -9.50
C LEU A 297 -20.63 -8.57 -9.34
N ARG A 298 -21.16 -9.11 -10.44
CA ARG A 298 -22.01 -10.32 -10.41
C ARG A 298 -21.25 -11.53 -9.88
N ARG A 299 -19.95 -11.67 -10.24
CA ARG A 299 -19.08 -12.72 -9.70
C ARG A 299 -18.89 -12.56 -8.19
N ASP A 300 -18.57 -11.36 -7.73
CA ASP A 300 -18.41 -11.04 -6.31
C ASP A 300 -19.71 -11.35 -5.53
N CYS A 301 -20.86 -10.92 -6.04
CA CYS A 301 -22.18 -11.22 -5.44
C CYS A 301 -22.44 -12.73 -5.38
N THR A 302 -22.10 -13.47 -6.44
CA THR A 302 -22.27 -14.92 -6.48
C THR A 302 -21.41 -15.62 -5.45
N ASN A 303 -20.13 -15.25 -5.34
CA ASN A 303 -19.21 -15.84 -4.35
C ASN A 303 -19.71 -15.61 -2.92
N VAL A 304 -20.03 -14.36 -2.59
CA VAL A 304 -20.50 -13.98 -1.25
C VAL A 304 -21.84 -14.65 -0.93
N ALA A 305 -22.81 -14.61 -1.84
CA ALA A 305 -24.12 -15.25 -1.63
C ALA A 305 -23.98 -16.76 -1.44
N ASN A 306 -23.17 -17.44 -2.26
CA ASN A 306 -22.94 -18.88 -2.12
C ASN A 306 -22.30 -19.24 -0.77
N PHE A 307 -21.30 -18.46 -0.34
CA PHE A 307 -20.66 -18.66 0.95
C PHE A 307 -21.68 -18.56 2.09
N PHE A 308 -22.44 -17.46 2.18
CA PHE A 308 -23.39 -17.26 3.28
C PHE A 308 -24.62 -18.15 3.20
N ALA A 309 -25.10 -18.50 1.99
CA ALA A 309 -26.14 -19.50 1.81
C ALA A 309 -25.72 -20.87 2.36
N SER A 310 -24.45 -21.26 2.18
CA SER A 310 -23.91 -22.49 2.77
C SER A 310 -23.87 -22.47 4.31
N GLN A 311 -23.90 -21.28 4.91
CA GLN A 311 -23.94 -21.07 6.36
C GLN A 311 -25.38 -20.90 6.89
N GLY A 312 -26.40 -21.02 6.03
CA GLY A 312 -27.82 -20.95 6.42
C GLY A 312 -28.49 -19.58 6.22
N VAL A 313 -27.79 -18.59 5.67
CA VAL A 313 -28.39 -17.28 5.37
C VAL A 313 -29.28 -17.36 4.13
N GLU A 314 -30.50 -16.84 4.21
CA GLU A 314 -31.40 -16.75 3.05
C GLU A 314 -30.96 -15.59 2.12
N VAL A 315 -30.15 -15.91 1.10
CA VAL A 315 -29.64 -14.94 0.12
C VAL A 315 -29.56 -15.55 -1.27
N THR A 316 -29.82 -14.74 -2.30
CA THR A 316 -29.56 -15.07 -3.70
C THR A 316 -28.54 -14.10 -4.31
N SER A 317 -27.80 -14.57 -5.32
CA SER A 317 -26.83 -13.71 -6.04
C SER A 317 -27.50 -12.48 -6.66
N ASP A 318 -28.65 -12.67 -7.32
CA ASP A 318 -29.40 -11.57 -7.93
C ASP A 318 -29.93 -10.58 -6.89
N GLY A 319 -30.45 -11.05 -5.76
CA GLY A 319 -30.93 -10.17 -4.68
C GLY A 319 -29.81 -9.36 -4.03
N LEU A 320 -28.62 -9.95 -3.88
CA LEU A 320 -27.44 -9.23 -3.41
C LEU A 320 -26.98 -8.18 -4.44
N TYR A 321 -26.97 -8.53 -5.72
CA TYR A 321 -26.63 -7.60 -6.79
C TYR A 321 -27.60 -6.41 -6.84
N GLU A 322 -28.91 -6.66 -6.75
CA GLU A 322 -29.94 -5.62 -6.68
C GLU A 322 -29.74 -4.70 -5.47
N PHE A 323 -29.43 -5.27 -4.30
CA PHE A 323 -29.14 -4.49 -3.09
C PHE A 323 -27.92 -3.57 -3.26
N VAL A 324 -26.82 -4.11 -3.81
CA VAL A 324 -25.57 -3.36 -3.99
C VAL A 324 -25.72 -2.24 -5.03
N THR A 325 -26.53 -2.46 -6.06
CA THR A 325 -26.73 -1.51 -7.16
C THR A 325 -27.89 -0.53 -6.93
N ALA A 326 -28.70 -0.72 -5.88
CA ALA A 326 -29.83 0.15 -5.56
C ALA A 326 -29.41 1.59 -5.25
N GLU A 327 -30.00 2.53 -5.99
CA GLU A 327 -30.02 3.96 -5.66
C GLU A 327 -30.82 4.20 -4.36
N ASP A 328 -30.48 5.25 -3.61
CA ASP A 328 -31.17 5.61 -2.36
C ASP A 328 -32.57 6.21 -2.58
#